data_AF-A0A3S0ZAH5-F1
#
_entry.id   AF-A0A3S0ZAH5-F1
#
_cell.length_a   1.000
_cell.length_b   1.000
_cell.length_c   1.000
_cell.angle_alpha   90.00
_cell.angle_beta   90.00
_cell.angle_gamma   90.00
#
_symmetry.space_group_name_H-M   'P 1'
#
loop_
_entity.id
_entity.type
_entity.pdbx_description
1 polymer ?
#
loop_
_entity_poly.entity_id
_entity_poly.type
_entity_poly.pdbx_seq_one_letter_code
_entity_poly.pdbx_strand_id
1 'polypeptide(L)'
;HVTSGRYLAAASDGSVVTVHRQKADEASTAFNLLMSKDEKKQSDAREDEGMGHADIKYGDSMVYLQHSSTGLWLSYQTFETKKRGVGRVEEKKAIMLVEGHMDDGFTFSRAQEEESRSARVIRKCQSLFNRFTK
;
A
#
# COMPACT_ATOMS: atom_id res chain seq x y z
N HIS A 1 7.44 2.66 -0.89
CA HIS A 1 8.08 1.81 -1.94
C HIS A 1 9.60 1.89 -1.86
N VAL A 2 10.27 0.77 -1.54
CA VAL A 2 11.68 0.74 -1.10
C VAL A 2 12.65 1.29 -2.15
N THR A 3 12.63 0.79 -3.38
CA THR A 3 13.61 1.16 -4.41
C THR A 3 13.44 2.59 -4.91
N SER A 4 12.19 3.01 -5.18
CA SER A 4 11.92 4.39 -5.64
C SER A 4 12.01 5.45 -4.55
N GLY A 5 11.91 5.06 -3.28
CA GLY A 5 11.80 5.99 -2.15
C GLY A 5 10.51 6.82 -2.06
N ARG A 6 9.48 6.47 -2.84
CA ARG A 6 8.16 7.13 -2.84
C ARG A 6 7.21 6.54 -1.81
N TYR A 7 6.22 7.32 -1.42
CA TYR A 7 5.17 6.97 -0.46
C TYR A 7 3.88 6.63 -1.21
N LEU A 8 3.11 5.67 -0.71
CA LEU A 8 1.76 5.40 -1.22
C LEU A 8 0.84 6.51 -0.73
N ALA A 9 -0.02 7.02 -1.60
CA ALA A 9 -0.98 8.06 -1.24
C ALA A 9 -2.34 7.83 -1.91
N ALA A 10 -3.41 8.21 -1.21
CA ALA A 10 -4.73 8.39 -1.80
C ALA A 10 -4.85 9.81 -2.35
N ALA A 11 -5.15 9.95 -3.63
CA ALA A 11 -5.44 11.22 -4.26
C ALA A 11 -6.92 11.62 -4.03
N SER A 12 -7.21 12.91 -4.19
CA SER A 12 -8.56 13.46 -4.00
C SER A 12 -9.60 12.93 -4.99
N ASP A 13 -9.17 12.41 -6.13
CA ASP A 13 -10.02 11.77 -7.14
C ASP A 13 -10.27 10.27 -6.87
N GLY A 14 -9.84 9.75 -5.72
CA GLY A 14 -9.93 8.33 -5.36
C GLY A 14 -8.88 7.44 -6.01
N SER A 15 -7.95 8.00 -6.79
CA SER A 15 -6.85 7.23 -7.35
C SER A 15 -5.77 6.93 -6.31
N VAL A 16 -5.13 5.76 -6.46
CA VAL A 16 -3.98 5.38 -5.64
C VAL A 16 -2.72 5.69 -6.41
N VAL A 17 -1.86 6.52 -5.82
CA VAL A 17 -0.64 7.01 -6.46
C VAL A 17 0.57 6.82 -5.56
N THR A 18 1.75 6.99 -6.12
CA THR A 18 2.96 7.15 -5.31
C THR A 18 3.46 8.58 -5.39
N VAL A 19 3.81 9.18 -4.26
CA VAL A 19 4.25 10.57 -4.16
C VAL A 19 5.70 10.67 -3.67
N HIS A 20 6.36 11.76 -4.04
CA HIS A 20 7.70 12.06 -3.53
C HIS A 20 7.64 12.41 -2.05
N ARG A 21 8.71 12.14 -1.28
CA ARG A 21 8.77 12.41 0.17
C ARG A 21 8.40 13.85 0.55
N GLN A 22 8.74 14.83 -0.28
CA GLN A 22 8.42 16.25 -0.03
C GLN A 22 6.94 16.60 -0.19
N LYS A 23 6.14 15.70 -0.79
CA LYS A 23 4.69 15.85 -1.00
C LYS A 23 3.89 14.77 -0.27
N ALA A 24 4.54 14.03 0.63
CA ALA A 24 3.93 12.97 1.41
C ALA A 24 3.48 13.57 2.75
N ASP A 25 2.29 14.16 2.77
CA ASP A 25 1.64 14.59 4.01
C ASP A 25 0.89 13.43 4.67
N GLU A 26 0.62 13.57 5.97
CA GLU A 26 -0.10 12.54 6.73
C GLU A 26 -1.51 12.30 6.17
N ALA A 27 -2.22 13.38 5.82
CA ALA A 27 -3.60 13.33 5.37
C ALA A 27 -3.81 12.48 4.11
N SER A 28 -2.83 12.42 3.21
CA SER A 28 -2.87 11.63 1.98
C SER A 28 -2.18 10.27 2.08
N THR A 29 -1.33 10.04 3.09
CA THR A 29 -0.47 8.84 3.16
C THR A 29 -0.71 7.94 4.36
N ALA A 30 -1.59 8.31 5.28
CA ALA A 30 -1.96 7.49 6.43
C ALA A 30 -2.94 6.37 6.04
N PHE A 31 -2.53 5.13 6.25
CA PHE A 31 -3.36 3.94 6.05
C PHE A 31 -3.38 3.08 7.31
N ASN A 32 -4.55 2.57 7.65
CA ASN A 32 -4.79 1.67 8.77
C ASN A 32 -4.91 0.24 8.25
N LEU A 33 -4.37 -0.72 9.02
CA LEU A 33 -4.55 -2.15 8.78
C LEU A 33 -5.67 -2.63 9.70
N LEU A 34 -6.72 -3.18 9.11
CA LEU A 34 -7.93 -3.58 9.83
C LEU A 34 -8.25 -5.05 9.58
N MET A 35 -8.69 -5.77 10.60
CA MET A 35 -9.09 -7.18 10.48
C MET A 35 -10.49 -7.36 9.86
N SER A 36 -11.27 -6.28 9.78
CA SER A 36 -12.62 -6.30 9.21
C SER A 36 -13.00 -4.93 8.64
N LYS A 37 -13.91 -4.94 7.65
CA LYS A 37 -14.59 -3.74 7.16
C LYS A 37 -15.77 -3.29 8.03
N ASP A 38 -16.14 -4.09 9.03
CA ASP A 38 -17.18 -3.75 10.00
C ASP A 38 -16.62 -2.80 11.06
N GLU A 39 -17.05 -1.54 11.04
CA GLU A 39 -16.64 -0.49 11.98
C GLU A 39 -16.86 -0.90 13.44
N LYS A 40 -17.90 -1.71 13.73
CA LYS A 40 -18.21 -2.16 15.10
C LYS A 40 -17.24 -3.19 15.64
N LYS A 41 -16.42 -3.80 14.76
CA LYS A 41 -15.42 -4.80 15.12
C LYS A 41 -14.01 -4.22 15.17
N GLN A 42 -13.85 -2.94 14.90
CA GLN A 42 -12.56 -2.27 15.06
C GLN A 42 -12.31 -2.08 16.55
N SER A 43 -11.19 -2.61 17.03
CA SER A 43 -10.79 -2.46 18.43
C SER A 43 -10.26 -1.04 18.67
N ASP A 44 -10.58 -0.47 19.83
CA ASP A 44 -10.00 0.80 20.26
C ASP A 44 -8.47 0.67 20.36
N ALA A 45 -7.77 1.66 19.81
CA ALA A 45 -6.33 1.78 19.99
C ALA A 45 -6.05 2.03 21.48
N ARG A 46 -5.51 1.01 22.17
CA ARG A 46 -5.02 1.16 23.54
C ARG A 46 -3.55 1.52 23.50
N GLU A 47 -3.17 2.51 24.29
CA GLU A 47 -1.76 2.80 24.56
C GLU A 47 -1.24 1.72 25.51
N ASP A 48 -0.57 0.73 24.93
CA ASP A 48 0.14 -0.30 25.70
C ASP A 48 1.61 0.11 25.88
N GLU A 49 2.10 0.12 27.12
CA GLU A 49 3.54 0.24 27.38
C GLU A 49 4.23 -1.10 27.08
N GLY A 50 5.12 -1.14 26.09
CA GLY A 50 5.89 -2.33 25.72
C GLY A 50 5.71 -2.73 24.24
N MET A 51 5.82 -4.03 23.95
CA MET A 51 5.69 -4.55 22.58
C MET A 51 4.23 -4.68 22.09
N GLY A 52 3.26 -4.51 22.99
CA GLY A 52 1.83 -4.66 22.69
C GLY A 52 1.39 -6.09 22.36
N HIS A 53 0.17 -6.23 21.86
CA HIS A 53 -0.38 -7.50 21.40
C HIS A 53 0.04 -7.83 19.95
N ALA A 54 0.19 -9.11 19.64
CA ALA A 54 0.59 -9.58 18.31
C ALA A 54 -0.63 -9.86 17.41
N ASP A 55 -1.26 -8.81 16.89
CA ASP A 55 -2.49 -8.91 16.08
C ASP A 55 -2.27 -9.49 14.67
N ILE A 56 -1.17 -9.12 14.02
CA ILE A 56 -0.92 -9.43 12.60
C ILE A 56 0.22 -10.43 12.46
N LYS A 57 -0.08 -11.56 11.83
CA LYS A 57 0.85 -12.65 11.51
C LYS A 57 1.15 -12.66 10.01
N TYR A 58 2.42 -12.92 9.67
CA TYR A 58 2.80 -13.15 8.29
C TYR A 58 2.18 -14.45 7.77
N GLY A 59 1.61 -14.43 6.58
CA GLY A 59 0.97 -15.58 5.92
C GLY A 59 -0.43 -15.94 6.43
N ASP A 60 -0.71 -15.72 7.72
CA ASP A 60 -1.94 -16.21 8.36
C ASP A 60 -3.01 -15.12 8.54
N SER A 61 -2.61 -13.88 8.84
CA SER A 61 -3.57 -12.80 9.05
C SER A 61 -4.02 -12.23 7.70
N MET A 62 -5.33 -12.14 7.53
CA MET A 62 -5.96 -11.37 6.45
C MET A 62 -6.35 -10.00 6.98
N VAL A 63 -5.86 -8.95 6.33
CA VAL A 63 -6.16 -7.56 6.69
C VAL A 63 -6.73 -6.79 5.50
N TYR A 64 -7.39 -5.69 5.80
CA TYR A 64 -7.88 -4.70 4.84
C TYR A 64 -7.15 -3.39 5.07
N LEU A 65 -6.89 -2.65 3.99
CA LEU A 65 -6.25 -1.35 4.07
C LEU A 65 -7.31 -0.26 3.95
N GLN A 66 -7.40 0.61 4.94
CA GLN A 66 -8.29 1.78 4.93
C GLN A 66 -7.46 3.06 4.96
N HIS A 67 -7.81 4.05 4.16
CA HIS A 67 -7.20 5.36 4.24
C HIS A 67 -7.78 6.14 5.42
N SER A 68 -6.90 6.60 6.31
CA SER A 68 -7.29 7.09 7.64
C SER A 68 -8.17 8.34 7.57
N SER A 69 -7.85 9.29 6.68
CA SER A 69 -8.56 10.57 6.61
C SER A 69 -9.91 10.50 5.88
N THR A 70 -10.06 9.60 4.90
CA THR A 70 -11.28 9.51 4.08
C THR A 70 -12.16 8.31 4.42
N GLY A 71 -11.66 7.34 5.19
CA GLY A 71 -12.36 6.08 5.47
C GLY A 71 -12.50 5.14 4.27
N LEU A 72 -11.92 5.49 3.11
CA LEU A 72 -12.03 4.68 1.89
C LEU A 72 -11.15 3.43 2.00
N TRP A 73 -11.61 2.33 1.42
CA TRP A 73 -10.91 1.06 1.35
C TRP A 73 -10.02 0.99 0.11
N LEU A 74 -8.80 0.50 0.28
CA LEU A 74 -7.94 0.14 -0.84
C LEU A 74 -8.50 -1.11 -1.51
N SER A 75 -8.90 -0.97 -2.76
CA SER A 75 -9.47 -2.03 -3.58
C SER A 75 -8.92 -1.92 -5.01
N TYR A 76 -9.57 -2.55 -5.98
CA TYR A 76 -9.14 -2.55 -7.37
C TYR A 76 -10.28 -2.23 -8.33
N GLN A 77 -9.94 -1.72 -9.51
CA GLN A 77 -10.81 -1.62 -10.66
C GLN A 77 -10.23 -2.43 -11.80
N THR A 78 -11.09 -3.22 -12.46
CA THR A 78 -10.74 -3.98 -13.65
C THR A 78 -11.11 -3.20 -14.91
N PHE A 79 -10.28 -3.28 -15.93
CA PHE A 79 -10.61 -2.78 -17.26
C PHE A 79 -9.97 -3.67 -18.34
N GLU A 80 -10.66 -3.79 -19.48
CA GLU A 80 -10.17 -4.56 -20.62
C GLU A 80 -9.38 -3.64 -21.55
N THR A 81 -8.15 -4.03 -21.88
CA THR A 81 -7.29 -3.32 -22.83
C THR A 81 -6.82 -4.25 -23.95
N LYS A 82 -6.68 -3.73 -25.16
CA LYS A 82 -6.16 -4.49 -26.31
C LYS A 82 -4.67 -4.21 -26.48
N LYS A 83 -3.82 -5.18 -26.14
CA LYS A 83 -2.37 -5.09 -26.32
C LYS A 83 -1.94 -5.72 -27.64
N ARG A 84 -1.11 -4.99 -28.39
CA ARG A 84 -0.52 -5.49 -29.64
C ARG A 84 0.24 -6.79 -29.38
N GLY A 85 -0.12 -7.86 -30.07
CA GLY A 85 0.53 -9.18 -29.97
C GLY A 85 0.05 -10.08 -28.83
N VAL A 86 -0.78 -9.58 -27.90
CA VAL A 86 -1.31 -10.36 -26.77
C VAL A 86 -2.83 -10.50 -26.82
N GLY A 87 -3.52 -9.58 -27.51
CA GLY A 87 -4.97 -9.60 -27.63
C GLY A 87 -5.63 -8.79 -26.51
N ARG A 88 -6.83 -9.22 -26.08
CA ARG A 88 -7.56 -8.58 -24.98
C ARG A 88 -6.99 -9.06 -23.65
N VAL A 89 -6.63 -8.12 -22.79
CA VAL A 89 -6.03 -8.37 -21.48
C VAL A 89 -6.82 -7.60 -20.44
N GLU A 90 -7.16 -8.27 -19.34
CA GLU A 90 -7.73 -7.63 -18.17
C GLU A 90 -6.62 -7.05 -17.30
N GLU A 91 -6.72 -5.76 -16.98
CA GLU A 91 -5.80 -5.08 -16.07
C GLU A 91 -6.54 -4.69 -14.79
N LYS A 92 -5.87 -4.89 -13.65
CA LYS A 92 -6.33 -4.45 -12.34
C LYS A 92 -5.51 -3.25 -11.89
N LYS A 93 -6.18 -2.15 -11.54
CA LYS A 93 -5.56 -0.95 -10.97
C LYS A 93 -6.10 -0.73 -9.56
N ALA A 94 -5.20 -0.49 -8.61
CA ALA A 94 -5.57 -0.14 -7.25
C ALA A 94 -6.26 1.23 -7.21
N ILE A 95 -7.37 1.32 -6.48
CA ILE A 95 -8.17 2.53 -6.27
C ILE A 95 -8.73 2.57 -4.85
N MET A 96 -9.20 3.74 -4.43
CA MET A 96 -9.91 3.92 -3.17
C MET A 96 -11.42 3.84 -3.40
N LEU A 97 -12.11 2.97 -2.66
CA LEU A 97 -13.56 2.75 -2.79
C LEU A 97 -14.27 2.89 -1.44
N VAL A 98 -15.54 3.31 -1.46
CA VAL A 98 -16.36 3.48 -0.24
C VAL A 98 -16.63 2.14 0.44
N GLU A 99 -16.96 1.10 -0.33
CA GLU A 99 -17.22 -0.25 0.19
C GLU A 99 -16.07 -1.23 -0.13
N GLY A 100 -15.42 -1.03 -1.28
CA GLY A 100 -14.46 -2.00 -1.84
C GLY A 100 -15.12 -3.33 -2.21
N HIS A 101 -14.32 -4.36 -2.45
CA HIS A 101 -14.78 -5.70 -2.77
C HIS A 101 -14.61 -6.67 -1.60
N MET A 102 -15.25 -7.84 -1.69
CA MET A 102 -15.15 -8.90 -0.67
C MET A 102 -13.79 -9.62 -0.69
N ASP A 103 -13.07 -9.54 -1.81
CA ASP A 103 -11.76 -10.15 -2.04
C ASP A 103 -10.59 -9.17 -1.86
N ASP A 104 -10.81 -8.03 -1.18
CA ASP A 104 -9.77 -7.03 -0.86
C ASP A 104 -8.81 -7.48 0.27
N GLY A 105 -8.89 -8.73 0.73
CA GLY A 105 -8.06 -9.24 1.82
C GLY A 105 -6.58 -9.34 1.42
N PHE A 106 -5.71 -8.70 2.19
CA PHE A 106 -4.26 -8.76 2.04
C PHE A 106 -3.65 -9.68 3.09
N THR A 107 -2.72 -10.52 2.67
CA THR A 107 -1.80 -11.24 3.57
C THR A 107 -0.40 -10.68 3.40
N PHE A 108 0.38 -10.65 4.48
CA PHE A 108 1.75 -10.16 4.43
C PHE A 108 2.74 -11.31 4.43
N SER A 109 3.79 -11.17 3.62
CA SER A 109 4.98 -12.01 3.67
C SER A 109 6.20 -11.11 3.84
N ARG A 110 7.15 -11.54 4.66
CA ARG A 110 8.38 -10.80 4.90
C ARG A 110 9.48 -11.28 3.94
N ALA A 111 10.10 -10.34 3.25
CA ALA A 111 11.24 -10.61 2.37
C ALA A 111 12.48 -11.06 3.15
N GLN A 112 13.40 -11.74 2.47
CA GLN A 112 14.68 -12.13 3.06
C GLN A 112 15.57 -10.89 3.31
N GLU A 113 16.51 -11.03 4.25
CA GLU A 113 17.39 -9.92 4.62
C GLU A 113 18.24 -9.42 3.45
N GLU A 114 18.80 -10.34 2.66
CA GLU A 114 19.63 -9.98 1.50
C GLU A 114 18.84 -9.27 0.39
N GLU A 115 17.57 -9.64 0.18
CA GLU A 115 16.69 -8.95 -0.77
C GLU A 115 16.39 -7.52 -0.30
N SER A 116 16.07 -7.36 0.99
CA SER A 116 15.83 -6.06 1.61
C SER A 116 17.07 -5.15 1.53
N ARG A 117 18.25 -5.70 1.82
CA ARG A 117 19.54 -5.01 1.70
C ARG A 117 19.78 -4.57 0.27
N SER A 118 19.58 -5.46 -0.69
CA SER A 118 19.76 -5.19 -2.13
C SER A 118 18.83 -4.09 -2.62
N ALA A 119 17.55 -4.13 -2.25
CA ALA A 119 16.57 -3.08 -2.62
C ALA A 119 16.99 -1.69 -2.13
N ARG A 120 17.60 -1.60 -0.94
CA ARG A 120 18.14 -0.35 -0.40
C ARG A 120 19.39 0.13 -1.17
N VAL A 121 20.26 -0.78 -1.59
CA VAL A 121 21.42 -0.47 -2.44
C VAL A 121 20.96 0.11 -3.78
N ILE A 122 19.98 -0.52 -4.43
CA ILE A 122 19.39 -0.03 -5.69
C ILE A 122 18.92 1.42 -5.55
N ARG A 123 18.16 1.74 -4.49
CA ARG A 123 17.70 3.11 -4.22
C ARG A 123 18.87 4.10 -4.13
N LYS A 124 19.92 3.74 -3.38
CA LYS A 124 21.09 4.60 -3.18
C LYS A 124 21.83 4.84 -4.49
N CYS A 125 22.12 3.78 -5.24
CA CYS A 125 22.79 3.86 -6.54
C CYS A 125 21.98 4.72 -7.52
N GLN A 126 20.68 4.46 -7.66
CA GLN A 126 19.82 5.23 -8.54
C GLN A 126 19.80 6.73 -8.17
N SER A 127 19.75 7.05 -6.87
CA SER A 127 19.82 8.44 -6.41
C SER A 127 21.16 9.10 -6.69
N LEU A 128 22.27 8.38 -6.56
CA LEU A 128 23.62 8.90 -6.84
C LEU A 128 23.80 9.17 -8.33
N PHE A 129 23.46 8.21 -9.18
CA PHE A 129 23.58 8.36 -10.62
C PHE A 129 22.70 9.49 -11.16
N ASN A 130 21.43 9.56 -10.72
CA ASN A 130 20.54 10.64 -11.14
C ASN A 130 21.00 12.04 -10.70
N ARG A 131 21.83 12.14 -9.66
CA ARG A 131 22.44 13.42 -9.24
C ARG A 131 23.71 13.73 -10.03
N PHE A 132 24.44 12.71 -10.46
CA PHE A 132 25.65 12.85 -11.25
C PHE A 132 25.37 13.18 -12.72
N THR A 133 24.31 12.60 -13.29
CA THR A 133 23.90 12.83 -14.69
C THR A 133 23.06 14.08 -14.89
N LYS A 134 22.71 14.78 -13.81
CA LYS A 134 22.10 16.11 -13.82
C LYS A 134 23.17 17.16 -13.64
#